data_AF-A0A6M3KBW7-F1
#
_entry.id   AF-A0A6M3KBW7-F1
#
_cell.length_a   1.000
_cell.length_b   1.000
_cell.length_c   1.000
_cell.angle_alpha   90.00
_cell.angle_beta   90.00
_cell.angle_gamma   90.00
#
_symmetry.space_group_name_H-M   'P 1'
#
loop_
_entity.id
_entity.type
_entity.pdbx_description
1 polymer ?
#
loop_
_entity_poly.entity_id
_entity_poly.type
_entity_poly.pdbx_seq_one_letter_code
_entity_poly.pdbx_strand_id
1 'polypeptide(L)' 'MEKIVFIASLPDIQAISIGGQTRNTRIKIDIPQSELAAVVNLMAMDGTKPFRVTIEEIAESDW' A
#
# COMPACT_ATOMS: atom_id res chain seq x y z
N MET A 1 17.17 -8.83 3.71
CA MET A 1 17.09 -8.11 5.00
C MET A 1 15.98 -8.67 5.91
N GLU A 2 15.85 -8.20 7.16
CA GLU A 2 14.70 -8.50 8.02
C GLU A 2 13.40 -7.89 7.42
N LYS A 3 12.25 -8.56 7.59
CA LYS A 3 10.98 -8.12 6.99
C LYS A 3 10.48 -6.84 7.65
N ILE A 4 9.97 -5.90 6.85
CA ILE A 4 9.31 -4.70 7.36
C ILE A 4 7.82 -5.00 7.51
N VAL A 5 7.26 -4.86 8.72
CA VAL A 5 5.86 -5.19 9.02
C VAL A 5 5.18 -4.03 9.74
N PHE A 6 4.02 -3.59 9.23
CA PHE A 6 3.20 -2.55 9.87
C PHE A 6 1.71 -2.69 9.51
N ILE A 7 0.86 -1.92 10.19
CA ILE A 7 -0.58 -1.84 9.93
C ILE A 7 -0.89 -0.57 9.13
N ALA A 8 -1.73 -0.68 8.11
CA ALA A 8 -2.16 0.41 7.25
C ALA A 8 -3.68 0.32 6.97
N SER A 9 -4.22 1.34 6.32
CA SER A 9 -5.59 1.36 5.78
C SER A 9 -5.58 2.15 4.47
N LEU A 10 -6.58 1.92 3.61
CA LEU A 10 -6.75 2.77 2.45
C LEU A 10 -7.41 4.08 2.89
N PRO A 11 -6.96 5.24 2.40
CA PRO A 11 -7.66 6.48 2.67
C PRO A 11 -9.05 6.44 2.04
N ASP A 12 -10.04 7.00 2.73
CA ASP A 12 -11.45 7.08 2.32
C ASP A 12 -11.70 7.97 1.07
N ILE A 13 -10.63 8.42 0.37
CA ILE A 13 -10.72 9.38 -0.73
C ILE A 13 -9.56 9.23 -1.74
N GLN A 14 -9.87 9.32 -3.04
CA GLN A 14 -8.89 9.45 -4.12
C GLN A 14 -8.01 10.70 -3.89
N ALA A 15 -6.70 10.52 -3.86
CA ALA A 15 -5.75 11.38 -3.17
C ALA A 15 -5.38 12.69 -3.90
N ILE A 16 -5.60 13.85 -3.25
CA ILE A 16 -4.78 15.07 -3.43
C ILE A 16 -4.32 15.51 -2.05
N SER A 17 -3.01 15.72 -1.87
CA SER A 17 -2.41 16.17 -0.61
C SER A 17 -1.84 17.57 -0.77
N ILE A 18 -2.45 18.55 -0.12
CA ILE A 18 -1.84 19.83 0.26
C ILE A 18 -2.08 20.03 1.77
N GLY A 19 -1.02 20.09 2.57
CA GLY A 19 -1.05 20.42 4.00
C GLY A 19 -1.59 19.32 4.92
N GLY A 20 -0.70 18.51 5.50
CA GLY A 20 -1.05 17.38 6.37
C GLY A 20 -1.74 17.78 7.69
N GLN A 21 -2.80 17.06 8.06
CA GLN A 21 -3.49 17.19 9.35
C GLN A 21 -3.85 15.87 10.07
N THR A 22 -3.44 14.68 9.59
CA THR A 22 -4.07 13.41 10.03
C THR A 22 -3.14 12.29 10.53
N ARG A 23 -1.97 12.59 11.12
CA ARG A 23 -1.06 11.58 11.76
C ARG A 23 -0.63 10.39 10.88
N ASN A 24 -0.90 10.41 9.57
CA ASN A 24 -0.63 9.31 8.66
C ASN A 24 0.55 9.63 7.75
N THR A 25 1.48 8.68 7.62
CA THR A 25 2.56 8.72 6.60
C THR A 25 2.06 8.07 5.31
N ARG A 26 2.33 8.68 4.16
CA ARG A 26 1.94 8.15 2.84
C ARG A 26 3.18 7.71 2.07
N ILE A 27 3.17 6.49 1.55
CA ILE A 27 4.21 5.91 0.70
C ILE A 27 3.59 5.68 -0.69
N LYS A 28 4.34 5.97 -1.75
CA LYS A 28 3.98 5.61 -3.13
C LYS A 28 4.76 4.36 -3.52
N ILE A 29 4.08 3.38 -4.11
CA ILE A 29 4.65 2.11 -4.53
C ILE A 29 4.27 1.92 -5.99
N ASP A 30 5.26 1.71 -6.84
CA ASP A 30 5.04 1.28 -8.22
C ASP A 30 4.85 -0.24 -8.22
N ILE A 31 3.81 -0.71 -8.92
CA ILE A 31 3.43 -2.13 -8.96
C ILE A 31 3.42 -2.57 -10.43
N PRO A 32 4.09 -3.67 -10.80
CA PRO A 32 4.08 -4.18 -12.16
C PRO A 32 2.65 -4.45 -12.66
N GLN A 33 2.42 -4.29 -13.96
CA GLN A 33 1.09 -4.50 -14.56
C GLN A 33 0.57 -5.94 -14.36
N SER A 34 1.47 -6.92 -14.27
CA SER A 34 1.15 -8.33 -13.96
C SER A 34 0.40 -8.48 -12.63
N GLU A 35 0.64 -7.59 -11.68
CA GLU A 35 0.07 -7.61 -10.32
C GLU A 35 -1.20 -6.76 -10.18
N LEU A 36 -1.79 -6.30 -11.29
CA LEU A 36 -3.00 -5.47 -11.28
C LEU A 36 -4.15 -6.11 -10.50
N ALA A 37 -4.28 -7.44 -10.54
CA ALA A 37 -5.30 -8.16 -9.78
C ALA A 37 -5.16 -7.94 -8.26
N ALA A 38 -3.93 -7.93 -7.73
CA ALA A 38 -3.67 -7.65 -6.32
C ALA A 38 -4.04 -6.21 -5.96
N VAL A 39 -3.76 -5.24 -6.84
CA VAL A 39 -4.15 -3.83 -6.65
C VAL A 39 -5.67 -3.68 -6.61
N VAL A 40 -6.39 -4.32 -7.53
CA VAL A 40 -7.86 -4.29 -7.56
C VAL A 40 -8.43 -4.92 -6.28
N ASN A 41 -7.90 -6.05 -5.84
CA ASN A 41 -8.33 -6.69 -4.59
C ASN A 41 -8.10 -5.79 -3.38
N LEU A 42 -6.95 -5.11 -3.30
CA LEU A 42 -6.68 -4.14 -2.25
C LEU A 42 -7.68 -2.99 -2.28
N MET A 43 -7.95 -2.42 -3.47
CA MET A 43 -8.94 -1.34 -3.64
C MET A 43 -10.38 -1.75 -3.34
N ALA A 44 -10.72 -3.03 -3.52
CA ALA A 44 -12.03 -3.58 -3.18
C ALA A 44 -12.19 -3.82 -1.66
N MET A 45 -11.10 -3.77 -0.89
CA MET A 45 -11.20 -3.76 0.57
C MET A 45 -11.92 -2.48 0.98
N ASP A 46 -12.99 -2.63 1.77
CA ASP A 46 -13.68 -1.54 2.44
C ASP A 46 -12.65 -0.59 3.08
N GLY A 47 -12.60 0.66 2.60
CA GLY A 47 -11.57 1.65 2.94
C GLY A 47 -11.49 1.97 4.43
N THR A 48 -12.49 1.54 5.21
CA THR A 48 -12.51 1.68 6.67
C THR A 48 -11.74 0.57 7.40
N LYS A 49 -11.34 -0.51 6.73
CA LYS A 49 -10.71 -1.67 7.38
C LYS A 49 -9.18 -1.58 7.37
N PRO A 50 -8.52 -1.75 8.53
CA PRO A 50 -7.08 -1.86 8.58
C PRO A 50 -6.60 -3.20 8.02
N PHE A 51 -5.41 -3.20 7.44
CA PHE A 51 -4.71 -4.39 6.94
C PHE A 51 -3.25 -4.39 7.36
N ARG A 52 -2.63 -5.57 7.37
CA ARG A 52 -1.20 -5.73 7.63
C ARG A 52 -0.43 -5.68 6.32
N VAL A 53 0.64 -4.89 6.29
CA VAL A 53 1.62 -4.85 5.21
C VAL A 53 2.87 -5.61 5.66
N THR A 54 3.43 -6.42 4.76
CA THR A 54 4.72 -7.10 4.95
C THR A 54 5.53 -6.88 3.69
N ILE A 55 6.71 -6.28 3.84
CA ILE A 55 7.62 -5.99 2.74
C ILE A 55 8.88 -6.82 2.95
N GLU A 56 9.28 -7.52 1.91
CA GLU A 56 10.55 -8.23 1.83
C GLU A 56 11.29 -7.82 0.57
N GLU A 57 12.62 -7.89 0.66
CA GLU A 57 13.51 -7.66 -0.46
C GLU A 57 13.48 -8.89 -1.37
N ILE A 58 13.25 -8.68 -2.67
CA ILE A 58 13.22 -9.74 -3.68
C ILE A 58 14.42 -9.60 -4.63
N ALA A 59 14.74 -10.67 -5.35
CA ALA A 59 15.74 -10.59 -6.41
C ALA A 59 15.20 -9.80 -7.61
N GLU A 60 16.07 -9.11 -8.35
CA GLU A 60 15.68 -8.36 -9.55
C GLU A 60 15.08 -9.27 -10.64
N SER A 61 15.38 -10.57 -10.61
CA SER A 61 14.76 -11.58 -11.50
C SER A 61 13.27 -11.82 -11.25
N ASP A 62 12.78 -11.43 -10.08
CA ASP A 62 11.42 -11.68 -9.62
C ASP A 62 10.51 -10.44 -9.81
N TRP A 63 11.06 -9.37 -10.41
CA TRP A 63 10.39 -8.09 -10.72
C TRP A 63 9.70 -8.09 -12.10
#